data_AF-A0A1H0FJF9-F1
#
_entry.id   AF-A0A1H0FJF9-F1
#
_cell.length_a   1.000
_cell.length_b   1.000
_cell.length_c   1.000
_cell.angle_alpha   90.00
_cell.angle_beta   90.00
_cell.angle_gamma   90.00
#
_symmetry.space_group_name_H-M   'P 1'
#
loop_
_entity.id
_entity.type
_entity.pdbx_description
1 polymer ?
#
loop_
_entity_poly.entity_id
_entity_poly.type
_entity_poly.pdbx_seq_one_letter_code
_entity_poly.pdbx_strand_id
1 'polypeptide(L)'
;MKKRKVGIFLYDYVDILDFSGPAEVLSLTSNSKAEQSLTLYKKELLPTRPFEVFTITENGMQIKTHSGIIVVPDYRIDNHPELDILIIPGGPVRAVQSMVKNKKVQEWIIKHKNI
;
A
#
# COMPACT_ATOMS: atom_id res chain seq x y z
N MET A 1 -1.73 14.65 15.73
CA MET A 1 -1.28 13.24 15.80
C MET A 1 -0.03 13.05 14.95
N LYS A 2 0.84 12.07 15.27
CA LYS A 2 1.94 11.68 14.38
C LYS A 2 1.34 11.11 13.08
N LYS A 3 1.81 11.59 11.93
CA LYS A 3 1.44 11.02 10.62
C LYS A 3 2.01 9.60 10.51
N ARG A 4 1.16 8.62 10.21
CA ARG A 4 1.54 7.20 10.10
C ARG A 4 1.82 6.84 8.64
N LYS A 5 2.93 6.13 8.40
CA LYS A 5 3.34 5.64 7.08
C LYS A 5 2.74 4.27 6.82
N VAL A 6 1.97 4.14 5.76
CA VAL A 6 1.24 2.93 5.36
C VAL A 6 1.86 2.38 4.08
N GLY A 7 2.52 1.23 4.19
CA GLY A 7 2.98 0.47 3.05
C GLY A 7 1.94 -0.54 2.60
N ILE A 8 1.62 -0.57 1.31
CA ILE A 8 0.76 -1.61 0.72
C ILE A 8 1.60 -2.45 -0.22
N PHE A 9 1.79 -3.73 0.14
CA PHE A 9 2.61 -4.65 -0.65
C PHE A 9 1.82 -5.16 -1.87
N LEU A 10 2.34 -4.93 -3.07
CA LEU A 10 1.75 -5.36 -4.33
C LEU A 10 2.59 -6.48 -4.95
N TYR A 11 1.90 -7.39 -5.62
CA TYR A 11 2.48 -8.51 -6.35
C TYR A 11 1.66 -8.78 -7.60
N ASP A 12 2.24 -9.52 -8.55
CA ASP A 12 1.53 -9.88 -9.77
C ASP A 12 0.26 -10.67 -9.47
N TYR A 13 -0.81 -10.27 -10.14
CA TYR A 13 -2.18 -10.76 -9.99
C TYR A 13 -2.82 -10.48 -8.63
N VAL A 14 -2.35 -9.46 -7.89
CA VAL A 14 -3.07 -8.95 -6.72
C VAL A 14 -4.49 -8.50 -7.11
N ASP A 15 -5.48 -8.74 -6.24
CA ASP A 15 -6.84 -8.24 -6.46
C ASP A 15 -6.88 -6.72 -6.23
N ILE A 16 -7.38 -5.98 -7.22
CA ILE A 16 -7.25 -4.51 -7.22
C ILE A 16 -7.94 -3.85 -6.04
N LEU A 17 -9.13 -4.36 -5.67
CA LEU A 17 -9.94 -3.77 -4.61
C LEU A 17 -9.29 -3.92 -3.23
N ASP A 18 -8.53 -4.99 -3.03
CA ASP A 18 -7.90 -5.31 -1.75
C ASP A 18 -6.79 -4.32 -1.39
N PHE A 19 -6.16 -3.68 -2.39
CA PHE A 19 -5.19 -2.61 -2.16
C PHE A 19 -5.79 -1.23 -2.37
N SER A 20 -6.64 -1.04 -3.39
CA SER A 20 -7.16 0.28 -3.74
C SER A 20 -8.19 0.80 -2.74
N GLY A 21 -9.01 -0.10 -2.16
CA GLY A 21 -9.98 0.26 -1.13
C GLY A 21 -9.32 0.88 0.11
N PRO A 22 -8.39 0.17 0.78
CA PRO A 22 -7.65 0.73 1.89
C PRO A 22 -6.81 1.96 1.50
N ALA A 23 -6.20 1.96 0.30
CA ALA A 23 -5.41 3.09 -0.15
C ALA A 23 -6.23 4.39 -0.23
N GLU A 24 -7.44 4.31 -0.80
CA GLU A 24 -8.34 5.46 -0.96
C GLU A 24 -8.80 5.99 0.40
N VAL A 25 -9.30 5.11 1.26
CA VAL A 25 -9.81 5.50 2.58
C VAL A 25 -8.71 6.13 3.44
N LEU A 26 -7.53 5.51 3.50
CA LEU A 26 -6.44 6.00 4.33
C LEU A 26 -5.85 7.31 3.78
N SER A 27 -5.70 7.43 2.46
CA SER A 27 -5.16 8.65 1.83
C SER A 27 -6.06 9.87 2.03
N LEU A 28 -7.38 9.67 2.07
CA LEU A 28 -8.37 10.74 2.22
C LEU A 28 -8.81 10.99 3.68
N THR A 29 -8.33 10.18 4.63
CA THR A 29 -8.65 10.40 6.05
C THR A 29 -8.18 11.80 6.48
N SER A 30 -8.97 12.48 7.30
CA SER A 30 -8.72 13.86 7.74
C SER A 30 -8.85 13.96 9.27
N ASN A 31 -8.12 14.89 9.92
CA ASN A 31 -8.15 15.03 11.39
C ASN A 31 -9.37 15.83 11.88
N SER A 32 -10.06 16.53 10.98
CA SER A 32 -11.24 17.34 11.31
C SER A 32 -12.22 17.42 10.14
N LYS A 33 -13.46 17.85 10.43
CA LYS A 33 -14.47 18.12 9.39
C LYS A 33 -14.03 19.20 8.40
N ALA A 34 -13.34 20.24 8.87
CA ALA A 34 -12.82 21.30 8.03
C ALA A 34 -11.76 20.77 7.04
N GLU A 35 -10.84 19.94 7.52
CA GLU A 35 -9.87 19.27 6.64
C GLU A 35 -10.55 18.31 5.67
N GLN A 36 -11.59 17.59 6.10
CA GLN A 36 -12.36 16.70 5.22
C GLN A 36 -12.96 17.46 4.03
N SER A 37 -13.60 18.61 4.28
CA SER A 37 -14.13 19.45 3.19
C SER A 37 -13.04 19.93 2.24
N LEU A 38 -11.86 20.29 2.76
CA LEU A 38 -10.72 20.70 1.93
C LEU A 38 -10.14 19.54 1.12
N THR A 39 -10.04 18.34 1.70
CA THR A 39 -9.59 17.12 1.02
C THR A 39 -10.49 16.76 -0.15
N LEU A 40 -11.81 16.91 0.01
CA LEU A 40 -12.79 16.63 -1.05
C LEU A 40 -12.81 17.68 -2.17
N TYR A 41 -12.38 18.91 -1.89
CA TYR A 41 -12.37 19.99 -2.87
C TYR A 41 -11.04 20.10 -3.63
N LYS A 42 -9.92 19.80 -2.97
CA LYS A 42 -8.59 19.91 -3.58
C LYS A 42 -8.26 18.70 -4.44
N LYS A 43 -7.52 18.95 -5.52
CA LYS A 43 -6.96 17.89 -6.38
C LYS A 43 -5.83 17.11 -5.68
N GLU A 44 -5.06 17.78 -4.83
CA GLU A 44 -3.91 17.20 -4.15
C GLU A 44 -4.24 16.84 -2.69
N LEU A 45 -3.60 15.77 -2.21
CA LEU A 45 -3.73 15.33 -0.82
C LEU A 45 -3.20 16.39 0.16
N LEU A 46 -3.93 16.60 1.26
CA LEU A 46 -3.49 17.52 2.30
C LEU A 46 -2.19 17.03 2.96
N PRO A 47 -1.23 17.93 3.27
CA PRO A 47 0.00 17.55 3.98
C PRO A 47 -0.27 17.16 5.44
N THR A 48 -1.36 17.67 6.02
CA THR A 48 -1.78 17.41 7.40
C THR A 48 -2.50 16.08 7.60
N ARG A 49 -2.80 15.34 6.52
CA ARG A 49 -3.49 14.04 6.59
C ARG A 49 -2.77 13.09 7.57
N PRO A 50 -3.51 12.25 8.32
CA PRO A 50 -2.92 11.37 9.33
C PRO A 50 -2.18 10.17 8.74
N PHE A 51 -2.42 9.80 7.48
CA PHE A 51 -1.77 8.67 6.82
C PHE A 51 -1.01 9.07 5.56
N GLU A 52 0.22 8.60 5.44
CA GLU A 52 1.01 8.63 4.22
C GLU A 52 1.00 7.24 3.60
N VAL A 53 0.25 7.07 2.52
CA VAL A 53 0.10 5.77 1.85
C VAL A 53 1.05 5.69 0.67
N PHE A 54 1.71 4.55 0.51
CA PHE A 54 2.54 4.23 -0.64
C PHE A 54 2.49 2.73 -0.96
N THR A 55 2.80 2.41 -2.20
CA THR A 55 2.79 1.06 -2.76
C THR A 55 4.20 0.51 -2.88
N ILE A 56 4.37 -0.78 -2.58
CA ILE A 56 5.69 -1.44 -2.54
C ILE A 56 5.61 -2.74 -3.34
N THR A 57 6.54 -2.99 -4.25
CA THR A 57 6.74 -4.33 -4.84
C THR A 57 8.09 -4.92 -4.44
N GLU A 58 8.33 -6.20 -4.73
CA GLU A 58 9.60 -6.85 -4.40
C GLU A 58 10.83 -6.16 -5.04
N ASN A 59 10.68 -5.62 -6.25
CA ASN A 59 11.80 -5.13 -7.04
C ASN A 59 11.57 -3.71 -7.59
N GLY A 60 10.43 -3.09 -7.32
CA GLY A 60 10.07 -1.76 -7.82
C GLY A 60 9.57 -1.77 -9.26
N MET A 61 9.39 -2.95 -9.83
CA MET A 61 8.79 -3.11 -11.15
C MET A 61 7.27 -3.01 -11.06
N GLN A 62 6.66 -2.61 -12.17
CA GLN A 62 5.21 -2.63 -12.34
C GLN A 62 4.65 -4.05 -12.18
N ILE A 63 3.43 -4.14 -11.68
CA ILE A 63 2.66 -5.39 -11.61
C ILE A 63 1.44 -5.33 -12.52
N LYS A 64 0.88 -6.49 -12.82
CA LYS A 64 -0.44 -6.60 -13.45
C LYS A 64 -1.43 -7.16 -12.44
N THR A 65 -2.50 -6.43 -12.12
CA THR A 65 -3.56 -6.91 -11.21
C THR A 65 -4.30 -8.12 -11.81
N HIS A 66 -5.06 -8.85 -10.99
CA HIS A 66 -5.90 -9.95 -11.48
C HIS A 66 -6.89 -9.49 -12.55
N SER A 67 -7.44 -8.28 -12.43
CA SER A 67 -8.30 -7.64 -13.42
C SER A 67 -7.57 -7.14 -14.68
N GLY A 68 -6.24 -7.25 -14.73
CA GLY A 68 -5.42 -6.92 -15.90
C GLY A 68 -4.88 -5.49 -15.95
N ILE A 69 -5.05 -4.69 -14.90
CA ILE A 69 -4.58 -3.30 -14.82
C ILE A 69 -3.09 -3.29 -14.46
N ILE A 70 -2.32 -2.44 -15.14
CA ILE A 70 -0.89 -2.24 -14.84
C ILE A 70 -0.77 -1.17 -13.75
N VAL A 71 0.00 -1.47 -12.71
CA VAL A 71 0.26 -0.55 -11.60
C VAL A 71 1.77 -0.37 -11.43
N VAL A 72 2.21 0.89 -11.38
CA VAL A 72 3.61 1.25 -11.09
C VAL A 72 3.70 1.51 -9.58
N PRO A 73 4.59 0.81 -8.85
CA PRO A 73 4.75 1.03 -7.42
C PRO A 73 5.54 2.31 -7.11
N ASP A 74 5.37 2.84 -5.91
CA ASP A 74 6.19 3.96 -5.42
C ASP A 74 7.59 3.50 -5.02
N TYR A 75 7.70 2.30 -4.44
CA TYR A 75 8.92 1.79 -3.84
C TYR A 75 9.15 0.30 -4.09
N ARG A 76 10.35 -0.16 -3.74
CA ARG A 76 10.72 -1.58 -3.64
C ARG A 76 11.02 -1.97 -2.20
N ILE A 77 10.93 -3.26 -1.86
CA ILE A 77 11.10 -3.74 -0.47
C ILE A 77 12.47 -3.41 0.17
N ASP A 78 13.50 -3.08 -0.62
CA ASP A 78 14.82 -2.67 -0.14
C ASP A 78 15.08 -1.15 -0.24
N ASN A 79 14.09 -0.37 -0.69
CA ASN A 79 14.17 1.08 -0.80
C ASN A 79 12.77 1.68 -0.61
N HIS A 80 12.30 1.71 0.64
CA HIS A 80 11.06 2.37 1.06
C HIS A 80 11.25 3.05 2.43
N PRO A 81 10.41 4.04 2.80
CA PRO A 81 10.42 4.64 4.13
C PRO A 81 10.10 3.61 5.23
N GLU A 82 10.51 3.88 6.47
CA GLU A 82 10.05 3.10 7.63
C GLU A 82 8.52 3.11 7.74
N LEU A 83 7.93 1.95 8.09
CA LEU A 83 6.48 1.73 8.07
C LEU A 83 5.90 1.78 9.49
N ASP A 84 4.73 2.41 9.65
CA ASP A 84 3.91 2.30 10.87
C ASP A 84 2.70 1.35 10.67
N ILE A 85 2.38 0.98 9.42
CA ILE A 85 1.34 0.02 9.03
C ILE A 85 1.80 -0.69 7.75
N LEU A 86 1.68 -2.01 7.70
CA LEU A 86 1.85 -2.81 6.49
C LEU A 86 0.53 -3.52 6.14
N ILE A 87 0.05 -3.31 4.92
CA ILE A 87 -1.12 -3.99 4.36
C ILE A 87 -0.65 -5.03 3.35
N ILE A 88 -1.13 -6.26 3.51
CA ILE A 88 -0.89 -7.38 2.59
C ILE A 88 -2.23 -7.78 1.95
N PRO A 89 -2.48 -7.34 0.70
CA PRO A 89 -3.71 -7.65 -0.03
C PRO A 89 -3.81 -9.12 -0.43
N GLY A 90 -5.05 -9.57 -0.66
CA GLY A 90 -5.34 -10.88 -1.24
C GLY A 90 -5.16 -10.92 -2.75
N GLY A 91 -5.51 -12.08 -3.31
CA GLY A 91 -5.41 -12.37 -4.73
C GLY A 91 -5.85 -13.80 -5.00
N PRO A 92 -5.89 -14.21 -6.29
CA PRO A 92 -6.14 -15.58 -6.68
C PRO A 92 -5.18 -16.54 -5.97
N VAL A 93 -5.67 -17.73 -5.61
CA VAL A 93 -4.91 -18.74 -4.87
C VAL A 93 -3.53 -19.01 -5.49
N ARG A 94 -3.42 -19.03 -6.83
CA ARG A 94 -2.14 -19.23 -7.52
C ARG A 94 -1.13 -18.09 -7.30
N ALA A 95 -1.61 -16.85 -7.28
CA ALA A 95 -0.78 -15.67 -7.03
C ALA A 95 -0.31 -15.63 -5.57
N VAL A 96 -1.21 -15.93 -4.63
CA VAL A 96 -0.86 -16.04 -3.21
C VAL A 96 0.16 -17.17 -2.99
N GLN A 97 -0.04 -18.33 -3.61
CA GLN A 97 0.88 -19.47 -3.50
C GLN A 97 2.28 -19.17 -4.05
N SER A 98 2.42 -18.34 -5.08
CA SER A 98 3.74 -17.93 -5.57
C SER A 98 4.45 -17.02 -4.56
N MET A 99 3.70 -16.09 -3.93
CA MET A 99 4.23 -15.22 -2.89
C MET A 99 4.60 -15.97 -1.61
N VAL A 100 3.80 -16.96 -1.19
CA VAL A 100 4.09 -17.82 -0.05
C VAL A 100 5.36 -18.67 -0.26
N LYS A 101 5.85 -18.84 -1.49
CA LYS A 101 7.14 -19.51 -1.76
C LYS A 101 8.33 -18.55 -1.83
N ASN A 102 8.06 -17.24 -1.87
CA ASN A 102 9.09 -16.22 -2.00
C ASN A 102 9.73 -15.90 -0.63
N LYS A 103 10.91 -16.49 -0.38
CA LYS A 103 11.65 -16.29 0.88
C LYS A 103 12.02 -14.83 1.13
N LYS A 104 12.39 -14.08 0.08
CA LYS A 104 12.77 -12.66 0.21
C LYS A 104 11.61 -11.83 0.76
N VAL A 105 10.41 -12.05 0.21
CA VAL A 105 9.18 -11.38 0.66
C VAL A 105 8.80 -11.83 2.07
N GLN A 106 8.87 -13.12 2.39
CA GLN A 106 8.58 -13.61 3.74
C GLN A 106 9.50 -13.00 4.80
N GLU A 107 10.81 -13.00 4.56
CA GLU A 107 11.79 -12.41 5.47
C GLU A 107 11.53 -10.91 5.65
N TRP A 108 11.18 -10.22 4.57
CA TRP A 108 10.80 -8.81 4.63
C TRP A 108 9.53 -8.59 5.47
N ILE A 109 8.48 -9.41 5.31
CA ILE A 109 7.26 -9.32 6.14
C ILE A 109 7.60 -9.59 7.61
N ILE A 110 8.41 -10.62 7.90
CA ILE A 110 8.80 -10.98 9.27
C ILE A 110 9.60 -9.86 9.94
N LYS A 111 10.44 -9.12 9.20
CA LYS A 111 11.14 -7.93 9.73
C LYS A 111 10.16 -6.84 10.19
N HIS A 112 8.96 -6.80 9.63
CA HIS A 112 7.89 -5.86 9.96
C HIS A 112 6.84 -6.47 10.91
N LYS A 113 7.16 -7.53 11.67
CA LYS A 113 6.19 -8.16 12.58
C LYS A 113 5.80 -7.31 13.81
N ASN A 114 6.56 -6.24 14.09
CA ASN A 114 6.43 -5.42 15.30
C ASN A 114 5.96 -3.98 15.03
N ILE A 115 5.56 -3.68 13.78
CA ILE A 115 4.93 -2.40 13.43
C ILE A 115 3.41 -2.50 13.52
#